data_AF-A0A949KUG2-F1
#
_entry.id   AF-A0A949KUG2-F1
#
_cell.length_a   1.000
_cell.length_b   1.000
_cell.length_c   1.000
_cell.angle_alpha   90.00
_cell.angle_beta   90.00
_cell.angle_gamma   90.00
#
_symmetry.space_group_name_H-M   'P 1'
#
loop_
_entity.id
_entity.type
_entity.pdbx_description
1 polymer ?
#
loop_
_entity_poly.entity_id
_entity_poly.type
_entity_poly.pdbx_seq_one_letter_code
_entity_poly.pdbx_strand_id
1 'polypeptide(L)' 'MLDHLADQILDLDADELNELLPEMQHRMENCDNSQEWERSVITFFLINAVRFKCSLASKHAQKNCPQVEEHPKLRLVK' A
#
# COMPACT_ATOMS: atom_id res chain seq x y z
N MET A 1 2.79 1.64 -23.31
CA MET A 1 3.82 0.83 -22.61
C MET A 1 3.68 0.96 -21.11
N LEU A 2 3.73 2.18 -20.55
CA LEU A 2 3.54 2.39 -19.12
C LEU A 2 2.14 1.99 -18.62
N ASP A 3 1.09 2.25 -19.42
CA ASP A 3 -0.27 1.83 -19.05
C ASP A 3 -0.39 0.32 -18.90
N HIS A 4 0.21 -0.44 -19.82
CA HIS A 4 0.22 -1.90 -19.75
C HIS A 4 0.99 -2.44 -18.53
N LEU A 5 2.07 -1.76 -18.13
CA LEU A 5 2.79 -2.09 -16.90
C LEU A 5 1.92 -1.79 -15.67
N ALA A 6 1.21 -0.66 -15.68
CA ALA A 6 0.28 -0.30 -14.61
C ALA A 6 -0.85 -1.33 -14.47
N ASP A 7 -1.43 -1.79 -15.58
CA ASP A 7 -2.45 -2.84 -15.59
C ASP A 7 -1.92 -4.14 -14.95
N GLN A 8 -0.72 -4.58 -15.32
CA GLN A 8 -0.09 -5.75 -14.71
C GLN A 8 0.17 -5.58 -13.20
N ILE A 9 0.54 -4.38 -12.76
CA ILE A 9 0.74 -4.08 -11.33
C ILE A 9 -0.59 -4.07 -10.57
N LEU A 10 -1.68 -3.63 -11.21
CA LEU A 10 -3.01 -3.57 -10.60
C LEU A 10 -3.59 -4.96 -10.30
N ASP A 11 -3.17 -5.98 -11.05
CA ASP A 11 -3.58 -7.37 -10.87
C ASP A 11 -2.88 -8.06 -9.68
N LEU A 12 -1.86 -7.42 -9.07
CA LEU A 12 -1.13 -7.96 -7.93
C LEU A 12 -1.88 -7.73 -6.61
N ASP A 13 -1.92 -8.75 -5.75
CA ASP A 13 -2.49 -8.62 -4.41
C ASP A 13 -1.56 -7.80 -3.50
N ALA A 14 -2.13 -6.77 -2.87
CA ALA A 14 -1.40 -5.87 -2.00
C ALA A 14 -0.91 -6.57 -0.71
N ASP A 15 -1.64 -7.56 -0.22
CA ASP A 15 -1.25 -8.30 0.99
C ASP A 15 -0.08 -9.24 0.69
N GLU A 16 -0.12 -9.97 -0.44
CA GLU A 16 0.99 -10.81 -0.90
C GLU A 16 2.26 -9.97 -1.19
N LEU A 17 2.11 -8.81 -1.81
CA LEU A 17 3.23 -7.90 -2.06
C LEU A 17 3.85 -7.34 -0.78
N ASN A 18 3.07 -7.18 0.29
CA ASN A 18 3.60 -6.70 1.57
C ASN A 18 4.53 -7.72 2.23
N GLU A 19 4.33 -9.02 2.01
CA GLU A 19 5.17 -10.07 2.55
C GLU A 19 6.58 -10.07 1.95
N LEU A 20 6.73 -9.59 0.71
CA LEU A 20 8.02 -9.50 0.00
C LEU A 20 8.86 -8.28 0.41
N LEU A 21 8.27 -7.29 1.09
CA LEU A 21 8.93 -6.04 1.42
C LEU A 21 10.22 -6.22 2.26
N PRO A 22 10.24 -7.05 3.33
CA PRO A 22 11.44 -7.25 4.14
C PRO A 22 12.60 -7.86 3.35
N GLU A 23 12.30 -8.79 2.45
CA GLU A 23 13.31 -9.43 1.58
C GLU A 23 13.95 -8.41 0.64
N MET A 24 13.13 -7.59 -0.03
CA MET A 24 13.63 -6.56 -0.92
C MET A 24 14.48 -5.52 -0.17
N GLN A 25 14.04 -5.11 1.02
CA GLN A 25 14.81 -4.19 1.87
C GLN A 25 16.16 -4.78 2.25
N HIS A 26 16.21 -6.03 2.70
CA HIS A 26 17.46 -6.70 3.04
C HIS A 26 18.40 -6.81 1.83
N ARG A 27 17.86 -7.16 0.64
CA ARG A 27 18.66 -7.24 -0.58
C ARG A 27 19.27 -5.89 -0.99
N MET A 28 18.54 -4.80 -0.72
CA MET A 28 18.98 -3.43 -1.02
C MET A 28 20.12 -2.95 -0.12
N GLU A 29 20.28 -3.48 1.10
CA GLU A 29 21.35 -3.09 2.03
C GLU A 29 22.76 -3.32 1.45
N ASN A 30 22.91 -4.33 0.59
CA ASN A 30 24.18 -4.70 -0.02
C ASN A 30 24.78 -3.63 -0.96
N CYS A 31 23.94 -2.72 -1.51
CA CYS A 31 24.37 -1.60 -2.37
C CYS A 31 25.36 -1.98 -3.47
N ASP A 32 25.23 -3.19 -4.03
CA ASP A 32 26.24 -3.79 -4.90
C ASP A 32 26.07 -3.44 -6.39
N ASN A 33 25.02 -2.68 -6.75
CA ASN A 33 24.65 -2.32 -8.13
C ASN A 33 24.53 -3.52 -9.08
N SER A 34 24.34 -4.73 -8.55
CA SER A 34 24.03 -5.88 -9.38
C SER A 34 22.63 -5.75 -9.96
N GLN A 35 22.38 -6.47 -11.07
CA GLN A 35 21.04 -6.51 -11.67
C GLN A 35 19.98 -6.98 -10.67
N GLU A 36 20.33 -7.88 -9.74
CA GLU A 36 19.43 -8.33 -8.69
C GLU A 36 19.12 -7.22 -7.69
N TRP A 37 20.13 -6.45 -7.29
CA TRP A 37 19.93 -5.28 -6.44
C TRP A 37 19.03 -4.25 -7.12
N GLU A 38 19.29 -3.92 -8.39
CA GLU A 38 18.43 -3.01 -9.16
C GLU A 38 16.99 -3.51 -9.23
N ARG A 39 16.79 -4.82 -9.47
CA ARG A 39 15.46 -5.43 -9.44
C ARG A 39 14.79 -5.27 -8.07
N SER A 40 15.50 -5.52 -6.98
CA SER A 40 14.95 -5.34 -5.63
C SER A 40 14.56 -3.90 -5.34
N VAL A 41 15.35 -2.92 -5.78
CA VAL A 41 15.00 -1.50 -5.67
C VAL A 41 13.71 -1.20 -6.44
N ILE A 42 13.60 -1.64 -7.70
CA ILE A 42 12.40 -1.40 -8.52
C ILE A 42 11.18 -2.06 -7.88
N THR A 43 11.28 -3.34 -7.49
CA THR A 43 10.20 -4.08 -6.83
C THR A 43 9.77 -3.41 -5.53
N PHE A 44 10.71 -2.93 -4.70
CA PHE A 44 10.40 -2.16 -3.51
C PHE A 44 9.54 -0.92 -3.82
N PHE A 45 9.88 -0.15 -4.86
CA PHE A 45 9.08 1.01 -5.26
C PHE A 45 7.69 0.62 -5.80
N LEU A 46 7.57 -0.50 -6.51
CA LEU A 46 6.27 -1.00 -6.98
C LEU A 46 5.35 -1.38 -5.81
N ILE A 47 5.87 -2.12 -4.81
CA ILE A 47 5.12 -2.47 -3.59
C ILE A 47 4.63 -1.19 -2.89
N ASN A 48 5.51 -0.19 -2.75
CA ASN A 48 5.16 1.08 -2.12
C ASN A 48 4.09 1.86 -2.93
N ALA A 49 4.14 1.82 -4.26
CA ALA A 49 3.12 2.44 -5.09
C ALA A 49 1.74 1.79 -4.89
N VAL A 50 1.68 0.46 -4.82
CA VAL A 50 0.43 -0.29 -4.54
C VAL A 50 -0.10 0.04 -3.15
N ARG A 51 0.74 0.04 -2.11
CA ARG A 51 0.35 0.44 -0.74
C ARG A 51 -0.18 1.87 -0.69
N PHE A 52 0.47 2.79 -1.39
CA PHE A 52 0.03 4.18 -1.47
C PHE A 52 -1.35 4.30 -2.14
N LYS A 53 -1.57 3.61 -3.27
CA LYS A 53 -2.87 3.51 -3.94
C LYS A 53 -3.95 3.01 -2.97
N CYS A 54 -3.69 1.91 -2.27
CA CYS A 54 -4.64 1.33 -1.32
C CYS A 54 -4.95 2.30 -0.17
N SER A 55 -3.93 2.96 0.40
CA SER A 55 -4.13 3.98 1.45
C SER A 55 -4.98 5.16 0.95
N LEU A 56 -4.75 5.62 -0.27
CA LEU A 56 -5.51 6.71 -0.88
C LEU A 56 -6.97 6.29 -1.08
N ALA A 57 -7.22 5.11 -1.65
CA ALA A 57 -8.57 4.58 -1.83
C ALA A 57 -9.33 4.45 -0.51
N SER A 58 -8.71 3.92 0.54
CA SER A 58 -9.31 3.80 1.87
C SER A 58 -9.65 5.16 2.49
N LYS A 59 -8.79 6.17 2.33
CA LYS A 59 -9.07 7.54 2.80
C LYS A 59 -10.28 8.16 2.09
N HIS A 60 -10.40 7.94 0.79
CA HIS A 60 -11.56 8.41 0.02
C HIS A 60 -12.84 7.66 0.39
N ALA A 61 -12.76 6.33 0.62
CA ALA A 61 -13.89 5.54 1.09
C ALA A 61 -14.39 6.02 2.48
N GLN A 62 -13.48 6.28 3.42
CA GLN A 62 -13.83 6.84 4.73
C GLN A 62 -14.44 8.23 4.67
N LYS A 63 -14.04 9.06 3.68
CA LYS A 63 -14.57 10.41 3.51
C LYS A 63 -15.99 10.44 2.90
N ASN A 64 -16.35 9.39 2.17
CA ASN A 64 -17.65 9.25 1.51
C ASN A 64 -18.66 8.41 2.31
N CYS A 65 -18.23 7.72 3.37
CA CYS A 65 -19.15 7.22 4.39
C CYS A 65 -19.57 8.41 5.28
N PRO A 66 -20.87 8.71 5.43
CA PRO A 66 -21.31 9.67 6.43
C PRO A 66 -20.80 9.19 7.79
N GLN A 67 -20.01 10.05 8.45
CA GLN A 67 -19.69 9.88 9.86
C GLN A 67 -21.05 9.82 10.57
N VAL A 68 -21.42 8.66 11.12
CA VAL A 68 -22.51 8.61 12.07
C VAL A 68 -22.03 9.47 13.23
N GLU A 69 -22.52 10.71 13.35
CA GLU A 69 -22.29 11.52 14.53
C GLU A 69 -22.67 10.64 15.73
N GLU A 70 -21.68 10.26 16.54
CA GLU A 70 -21.97 9.61 17.81
C GLU A 70 -22.78 10.61 18.63
N HIS A 71 -24.10 10.45 18.60
CA HIS A 71 -24.99 11.19 19.48
C HIS A 71 -24.47 11.01 20.91
N PRO A 72 -24.25 12.10 21.67
CA PRO A 72 -23.71 12.01 23.01
C PRO A 72 -24.64 11.10 23.83
N LYS A 73 -24.08 10.06 24.45
CA LYS A 73 -24.84 9.12 25.30
C LYS A 73 -25.47 9.92 26.44
N LEU A 74 -26.75 10.27 26.28
CA LEU A 74 -27.54 10.89 27.32
C LEU A 74 -27.67 9.87 28.47
N ARG A 75 -27.13 10.21 29.64
CA ARG A 75 -27.28 9.40 30.84
C ARG A 75 -28.68 9.63 31.40
N LEU A 76 -29.43 8.55 31.59
CA LEU A 76 -30.71 8.58 32.26
C LEU A 76 -30.48 8.92 33.74
N VAL A 77 -30.93 10.10 34.18
CA VAL A 77 -30.93 10.48 35.59
C VAL A 77 -32.20 9.88 36.20
N LYS A 78 -32.00 9.04 37.22
CA LYS A 78 -33.06 8.38 37.98
C LYS A 78 -33.67 9.32 39.01
#